data_AF-A0A1H2WKC8-F1
#
_entry.id   AF-A0A1H2WKC8-F1
#
_cell.length_a   1.000
_cell.length_b   1.000
_cell.length_c   1.000
_cell.angle_alpha   90.00
_cell.angle_beta   90.00
_cell.angle_gamma   90.00
#
_symmetry.space_group_name_H-M   'P 1'
#
loop_
_entity.id
_entity.type
_entity.pdbx_description
1 polymer ?
#
loop_
_entity_poly.entity_id
_entity_poly.type
_entity_poly.pdbx_seq_one_letter_code
_entity_poly.pdbx_strand_id
1 'polypeptide(L)'
;MSVTRKLASSVMALIAVGSFAPAVFANESHSNAAGEFRSSIAVNGSILSMPYGVTAKDGQYTTTYMPLYYVEAALKKEGINSAWDGKTRTWALTTSQTNFDFSGIPVGSGNTTITLNGQVIKKLNTIVRKDPAGGAHAVPTTYAPIYYLQQIIGALGIENNWDGQLHYWGATTPLVVKKGTYGVLSGGTEKVSQDIFLSGNGVTLQNVEVDGNVYVDPGANGTATLSNVTVTGKIVVLSGANHSIHLDGVTANTVDVHTSSPIDVDVSGNSALGTVNILSTEAQNAVTLNVTSGSVTNVNALDNAPLTLAGQGYKTVNIESAGTVEVAGKVATLTVVKPGAKVIVDANASVGTLQVAKTATGISIVNNGSIDTLENDASIAVTLTGSGTVTSSKGSISTGGSSNGTGGNGGSTGGSSGGSSGGSSGGSSGGSSGGSSGGSSGGS
;
A
#
# COMPACT_ATOMS: atom_id res chain seq x y z
N MET A 1 39.79 -4.01 2.42
CA MET A 1 39.15 -2.75 2.86
C MET A 1 37.66 -2.91 2.73
N SER A 2 36.97 -3.14 3.86
CA SER A 2 35.52 -3.31 3.89
C SER A 2 34.84 -1.94 3.90
N VAL A 3 34.03 -1.67 2.89
CA VAL A 3 33.24 -0.43 2.81
C VAL A 3 31.81 -0.78 3.22
N THR A 4 31.54 -0.65 4.52
CA THR A 4 30.19 -0.76 5.08
C THR A 4 29.40 0.50 4.73
N ARG A 5 28.62 0.47 3.64
CA ARG A 5 27.65 1.53 3.35
C ARG A 5 26.40 1.27 4.18
N LYS A 6 26.19 2.06 5.24
CA LYS A 6 24.89 2.19 5.89
C LYS A 6 23.93 2.86 4.89
N LEU A 7 22.98 2.10 4.36
CA LEU A 7 21.83 2.64 3.67
C LEU A 7 20.89 3.22 4.75
N ALA A 8 20.80 4.55 4.79
CA ALA A 8 19.73 5.23 5.48
C ALA A 8 18.45 5.00 4.68
N SER A 9 17.59 4.10 5.17
CA SER A 9 16.25 3.90 4.61
C SER A 9 15.35 5.02 5.12
N SER A 10 15.22 6.08 4.32
CA SER A 10 14.30 7.18 4.55
C SER A 10 13.06 6.95 3.70
N VAL A 11 12.11 6.16 4.20
CA VAL A 11 10.79 6.06 3.58
C VAL A 11 9.95 7.23 4.13
N MET A 12 9.80 8.30 3.35
CA MET A 12 8.75 9.29 3.59
C MET A 12 7.40 8.62 3.29
N ALA A 13 6.65 8.29 4.34
CA ALA A 13 5.24 7.96 4.21
C ALA A 13 4.49 9.24 3.80
N LEU A 14 3.97 9.26 2.57
CA LEU A 14 3.06 10.31 2.12
C LEU A 14 1.67 10.00 2.69
N ILE A 15 1.33 10.61 3.81
CA ILE A 15 0.06 10.40 4.52
C ILE A 15 -1.05 11.15 3.76
N ALA A 16 -2.02 10.41 3.24
CA ALA A 16 -3.25 10.99 2.72
C ALA A 16 -4.18 11.26 3.90
N VAL A 17 -4.32 12.53 4.29
CA VAL A 17 -5.32 12.95 5.29
C VAL A 17 -6.70 12.64 4.71
N GLY A 18 -7.40 11.66 5.29
CA GLY A 18 -8.75 11.28 4.89
C GLY A 18 -9.69 12.48 4.89
N SER A 19 -10.49 12.62 3.83
CA SER A 19 -11.52 13.63 3.72
C SER A 19 -12.72 13.24 4.59
N PHE A 20 -12.83 13.82 5.79
CA PHE A 20 -14.00 13.62 6.67
C PHE A 20 -15.07 14.68 6.41
N ALA A 21 -16.33 14.25 6.33
CA ALA A 21 -17.48 15.14 6.18
C ALA A 21 -17.76 15.86 7.52
N PRO A 22 -17.83 17.21 7.56
CA PRO A 22 -18.10 17.93 8.79
C PRO A 22 -19.55 17.70 9.23
N ALA A 23 -19.75 17.40 10.52
CA ALA A 23 -21.05 17.45 11.16
C ALA A 23 -21.50 18.92 11.27
N VAL A 24 -22.60 19.27 10.57
CA VAL A 24 -23.20 20.61 10.61
C VAL A 24 -23.98 20.75 11.91
N PHE A 25 -23.50 21.59 12.83
CA PHE A 25 -24.25 21.96 14.04
C PHE A 25 -24.76 23.40 13.95
N ALA A 26 -25.94 23.63 14.53
CA ALA A 26 -26.59 24.94 14.57
C ALA A 26 -25.69 25.99 15.22
N ASN A 27 -25.56 27.15 14.56
CA ASN A 27 -24.71 28.26 14.97
C ASN A 27 -25.47 29.14 15.97
N GLU A 28 -25.09 29.15 17.24
CA GLU A 28 -25.57 30.18 18.17
C GLU A 28 -24.94 31.53 17.80
N SER A 29 -25.77 32.53 17.52
CA SER A 29 -25.33 33.84 17.05
C SER A 29 -24.74 34.68 18.19
N HIS A 30 -23.40 34.67 18.32
CA HIS A 30 -22.66 35.67 19.09
C HIS A 30 -22.15 36.77 18.15
N SER A 31 -22.24 38.04 18.58
CA SER A 31 -21.62 39.16 17.85
C SER A 31 -20.11 39.15 18.10
N ASN A 32 -19.38 38.44 17.25
CA ASN A 32 -17.94 38.29 17.34
C ASN A 32 -17.23 39.62 17.06
N ALA A 33 -16.13 39.91 17.76
CA ALA A 33 -15.29 41.05 17.40
C ALA A 33 -14.62 40.80 16.03
N ALA A 34 -14.18 41.86 15.35
CA ALA A 34 -13.57 41.74 14.03
C ALA A 34 -12.38 40.76 14.04
N GLY A 35 -12.48 39.71 13.21
CA GLY A 35 -11.46 38.67 13.07
C GLY A 35 -11.65 37.43 13.96
N GLU A 36 -12.68 37.37 14.81
CA GLU A 36 -13.01 36.19 15.63
C GLU A 36 -13.97 35.24 14.91
N PHE A 37 -13.72 33.94 15.06
CA PHE A 37 -14.53 32.89 14.44
C PHE A 37 -14.59 31.65 15.33
N ARG A 38 -15.68 30.88 15.20
CA ARG A 38 -15.79 29.59 15.86
C ARG A 38 -14.93 28.57 15.12
N SER A 39 -14.17 27.80 15.86
CA SER A 39 -13.30 26.74 15.36
C SER A 39 -13.65 25.40 16.01
N SER A 40 -13.12 24.31 15.47
CA SER A 40 -13.22 22.97 16.07
C SER A 40 -11.83 22.39 16.26
N ILE A 41 -11.59 21.79 17.42
CA ILE A 41 -10.39 21.02 17.72
C ILE A 41 -10.79 19.57 17.91
N ALA A 42 -10.22 18.68 17.11
CA ALA A 42 -10.43 17.25 17.20
C ALA A 42 -9.13 16.51 17.50
N VAL A 43 -9.25 15.44 18.28
CA VAL A 43 -8.18 14.52 18.64
C VAL A 43 -8.62 13.11 18.27
N ASN A 44 -7.84 12.40 17.47
CA ASN A 44 -8.12 11.04 17.01
C ASN A 44 -9.54 10.90 16.42
N GLY A 45 -9.89 11.82 15.52
CA GLY A 45 -11.20 11.85 14.84
C GLY A 45 -12.39 12.36 15.67
N SER A 46 -12.23 12.55 16.98
CA SER A 46 -13.29 13.02 17.87
C SER A 46 -13.15 14.51 18.18
N ILE A 47 -14.22 15.29 17.97
CA ILE A 47 -14.24 16.71 18.37
C ILE A 47 -14.10 16.79 19.90
N LEU A 48 -12.99 17.36 20.34
CA LEU A 48 -12.68 17.58 21.75
C LEU A 48 -13.27 18.90 22.25
N SER A 49 -13.21 19.95 21.42
CA SER A 49 -13.69 21.28 21.79
C SER A 49 -14.02 22.14 20.57
N MET A 50 -14.80 23.19 20.78
CA MET A 50 -15.15 24.16 19.73
C MET A 50 -14.84 25.60 20.19
N PRO A 51 -13.55 25.97 20.33
CA PRO A 51 -13.16 27.28 20.83
C PRO A 51 -13.33 28.37 19.76
N TYR A 52 -13.25 29.63 20.18
CA TYR A 52 -13.11 30.73 19.25
C TYR A 52 -11.63 30.94 18.90
N GLY A 53 -11.33 30.97 17.61
CA GLY A 53 -10.05 31.42 17.06
C GLY A 53 -10.11 32.89 16.67
N VAL A 54 -8.93 33.49 16.47
CA VAL A 54 -8.83 34.89 16.01
C VAL A 54 -7.81 35.01 14.89
N THR A 55 -8.13 35.78 13.86
CA THR A 55 -7.19 36.15 12.82
C THR A 55 -6.47 37.44 13.21
N ALA A 56 -5.14 37.40 13.29
CA ALA A 56 -4.31 38.55 13.64
C ALA A 56 -2.98 38.56 12.90
N LYS A 57 -2.29 39.70 12.92
CA LYS A 57 -0.96 39.83 12.32
C LYS A 57 0.11 39.25 13.25
N ASP A 58 0.95 38.39 12.68
CA ASP A 58 2.25 38.02 13.21
C ASP A 58 3.34 38.65 12.33
N GLY A 59 3.89 39.78 12.78
CA GLY A 59 4.74 40.62 11.95
C GLY A 59 3.99 41.18 10.73
N GLN A 60 4.44 40.81 9.52
CA GLN A 60 3.82 41.23 8.27
C GLN A 60 2.73 40.26 7.76
N TYR A 61 2.64 39.07 8.33
CA TYR A 61 1.74 38.02 7.87
C TYR A 61 0.49 37.95 8.74
N THR A 62 -0.65 37.68 8.13
CA THR A 62 -1.89 37.40 8.86
C THR A 62 -2.00 35.89 9.07
N THR A 63 -2.22 35.46 10.30
CA THR A 63 -2.40 34.04 10.65
C THR A 63 -3.57 33.88 11.64
N THR A 64 -4.08 32.66 11.70
CA THR A 64 -4.98 32.24 12.77
C THR A 64 -4.20 32.06 14.07
N TYR A 65 -4.81 32.51 15.16
CA TYR A 65 -4.38 32.34 16.53
C TYR A 65 -5.40 31.47 17.27
N MET A 66 -4.92 30.42 17.94
CA MET A 66 -5.72 29.48 18.71
C MET A 66 -5.47 29.66 20.21
N PRO A 67 -6.51 29.55 21.05
CA PRO A 67 -6.37 29.68 22.49
C PRO A 67 -5.57 28.51 23.07
N LEU A 68 -4.45 28.82 23.74
CA LEU A 68 -3.53 27.81 24.27
C LEU A 68 -4.23 26.83 25.20
N TYR A 69 -5.15 27.29 26.04
CA TYR A 69 -5.92 26.43 26.95
C TYR A 69 -6.54 25.20 26.27
N TYR A 70 -7.09 25.36 25.06
CA TYR A 70 -7.72 24.24 24.33
C TYR A 70 -6.69 23.39 23.59
N VAL A 71 -5.58 23.99 23.13
CA VAL A 71 -4.45 23.27 22.56
C VAL A 71 -3.78 22.39 23.62
N GLU A 72 -3.62 22.89 24.85
CA GLU A 72 -3.13 22.13 26.01
C GLU A 72 -4.03 20.94 26.34
N ALA A 73 -5.35 21.14 26.30
CA ALA A 73 -6.32 20.06 26.50
C ALA A 73 -6.18 18.96 25.42
N ALA A 74 -5.94 19.33 24.16
CA ALA A 74 -5.69 18.40 23.07
C ALA A 74 -4.36 17.65 23.26
N LEU A 75 -3.27 18.37 23.55
CA LEU A 75 -1.95 17.78 23.80
C LEU A 75 -1.94 16.79 24.96
N LYS A 76 -2.72 17.08 26.01
CA LYS A 76 -2.89 16.16 27.14
C LYS A 76 -3.52 14.82 26.72
N LYS A 77 -4.44 14.82 25.74
CA LYS A 77 -5.02 13.59 25.18
C LYS A 77 -3.98 12.76 24.42
N GLU A 78 -2.99 13.43 23.84
CA GLU A 78 -1.84 12.82 23.15
C GLU A 78 -0.67 12.49 24.08
N GLY A 79 -0.88 12.53 25.40
CA GLY A 79 0.15 12.18 26.40
C GLY A 79 1.26 13.22 26.59
N ILE A 80 1.09 14.43 26.03
CA ILE A 80 1.98 15.57 26.26
C ILE A 80 1.39 16.42 27.38
N ASN A 81 2.08 16.46 28.52
CA ASN A 81 1.72 17.37 29.60
C ASN A 81 2.19 18.78 29.25
N SER A 82 1.38 19.78 29.56
CA SER A 82 1.69 21.19 29.28
C SER A 82 1.31 22.08 30.46
N ALA A 83 2.05 23.17 30.62
CA ALA A 83 1.81 24.17 31.65
C ALA A 83 2.13 25.57 31.13
N TRP A 84 1.14 26.46 31.20
CA TRP A 84 1.30 27.88 30.90
C TRP A 84 1.65 28.70 32.15
N ASP A 85 2.78 29.40 32.13
CA ASP A 85 3.13 30.44 33.11
C ASP A 85 2.91 31.84 32.49
N GLY A 86 1.79 32.47 32.87
CA GLY A 86 1.43 33.80 32.40
C GLY A 86 2.33 34.94 32.89
N LYS A 87 3.13 34.73 33.95
CA LYS A 87 4.06 35.75 34.49
C LYS A 87 5.34 35.80 33.66
N THR A 88 5.95 34.63 33.40
CA THR A 88 7.16 34.53 32.59
C THR A 88 6.88 34.40 31.10
N ARG A 89 5.61 34.21 30.72
CA ARG A 89 5.17 33.87 29.35
C ARG A 89 5.90 32.65 28.82
N THR A 90 5.98 31.62 29.66
CA THR A 90 6.61 30.36 29.31
C THR A 90 5.54 29.29 29.18
N TRP A 91 5.53 28.60 28.05
CA TRP A 91 4.75 27.39 27.86
C TRP A 91 5.67 26.17 27.97
N ALA A 92 5.54 25.42 29.04
CA ALA A 92 6.37 24.26 29.32
C ALA A 92 5.65 22.98 28.90
N LEU A 93 6.23 22.25 27.94
CA LEU A 93 5.80 20.94 27.50
C LEU A 93 6.66 19.88 28.18
N THR A 94 6.04 18.77 28.61
CA THR A 94 6.73 17.67 29.27
C THR A 94 6.18 16.32 28.81
N THR A 95 7.09 15.37 28.60
CA THR A 95 6.77 14.01 28.13
C THR A 95 7.90 13.06 28.48
N SER A 96 7.57 11.77 28.63
CA SER A 96 8.54 10.70 28.89
C SER A 96 9.36 10.31 27.65
N GLN A 97 8.93 10.73 26.46
CA GLN A 97 9.68 10.51 25.21
C GLN A 97 10.86 11.48 25.12
N THR A 98 12.02 11.01 24.65
CA THR A 98 13.30 11.74 24.76
C THR A 98 14.07 11.98 23.45
N ASN A 99 13.49 11.74 22.27
CA ASN A 99 14.22 11.82 20.98
C ASN A 99 13.47 12.61 19.90
N PHE A 100 12.93 13.78 20.23
CA PHE A 100 12.29 14.65 19.23
C PHE A 100 13.30 15.50 18.48
N ASP A 101 13.10 15.66 17.17
CA ASP A 101 13.95 16.50 16.33
C ASP A 101 13.30 17.86 16.07
N PHE A 102 13.86 18.90 16.70
CA PHE A 102 13.48 20.30 16.47
C PHE A 102 14.49 21.06 15.59
N SER A 103 15.49 20.40 15.01
CA SER A 103 16.56 21.06 14.25
C SER A 103 16.05 21.82 13.02
N GLY A 104 14.94 21.37 12.43
CA GLY A 104 14.23 22.04 11.34
C GLY A 104 13.37 23.25 11.76
N ILE A 105 13.23 23.51 13.07
CA ILE A 105 12.40 24.58 13.60
C ILE A 105 13.32 25.63 14.26
N PRO A 106 13.58 26.76 13.59
CA PRO A 106 14.37 27.83 14.19
C PRO A 106 13.70 28.32 15.47
N VAL A 107 14.48 28.46 16.56
CA VAL A 107 13.99 28.94 17.85
C VAL A 107 13.24 30.27 17.69
N GLY A 108 13.74 31.18 16.84
CA GLY A 108 13.05 32.42 16.53
C GLY A 108 13.07 33.45 17.67
N SER A 109 12.14 34.39 17.61
CA SER A 109 11.99 35.48 18.57
C SER A 109 10.53 35.71 18.89
N GLY A 110 10.24 36.36 20.01
CA GLY A 110 8.88 36.70 20.38
C GLY A 110 8.71 36.90 21.88
N ASN A 111 7.49 37.25 22.27
CA ASN A 111 7.14 37.55 23.65
C ASN A 111 6.85 36.32 24.53
N THR A 112 6.88 35.11 23.96
CA THR A 112 6.56 33.85 24.61
C THR A 112 7.63 32.82 24.32
N THR A 113 8.06 32.07 25.33
CA THR A 113 9.04 30.98 25.21
C THR A 113 8.35 29.63 25.37
N ILE A 114 8.65 28.69 24.48
CA ILE A 114 8.16 27.32 24.55
C ILE A 114 9.34 26.41 24.87
N THR A 115 9.16 25.56 25.88
CA THR A 115 10.17 24.59 26.30
C THR A 115 9.62 23.17 26.21
N LEU A 116 10.50 22.20 25.94
CA LEU A 116 10.21 20.77 26.03
C LEU A 116 11.20 20.14 26.98
N ASN A 117 10.71 19.51 28.05
CA ASN A 117 11.55 18.89 29.10
C ASN A 117 12.65 19.85 29.61
N GLY A 118 12.33 21.14 29.70
CA GLY A 118 13.23 22.21 30.17
C GLY A 118 14.12 22.84 29.08
N GLN A 119 14.19 22.29 27.87
CA GLN A 119 14.96 22.88 26.76
C GLN A 119 14.09 23.84 25.95
N VAL A 120 14.62 25.01 25.59
CA VAL A 120 13.93 25.96 24.70
C VAL A 120 13.86 25.38 23.29
N ILE A 121 12.64 25.27 22.75
CA ILE A 121 12.38 24.76 21.39
C ILE A 121 11.84 25.85 20.45
N LYS A 122 11.15 26.87 20.97
CA LYS A 122 10.59 27.96 20.16
C LYS A 122 10.39 29.23 20.98
N LYS A 123 10.45 30.37 20.32
CA LYS A 123 9.93 31.66 20.76
C LYS A 123 8.99 32.20 19.68
N LEU A 124 7.84 32.71 20.11
CA LEU A 124 6.81 33.26 19.22
C LEU A 124 6.05 34.39 19.90
N ASN A 125 5.25 35.13 19.12
CA ASN A 125 4.38 36.18 19.64
C ASN A 125 2.99 35.60 19.95
N THR A 126 2.60 35.61 21.22
CA THR A 126 1.22 35.37 21.64
C THR A 126 0.47 36.69 21.82
N ILE A 127 -0.86 36.60 21.80
CA ILE A 127 -1.77 37.69 22.14
C ILE A 127 -2.67 37.26 23.30
N VAL A 128 -3.17 38.21 24.09
CA VAL A 128 -4.10 37.93 25.19
C VAL A 128 -5.44 38.56 24.87
N ARG A 129 -6.52 37.77 24.91
CA ARG A 129 -7.90 38.21 24.67
C ARG A 129 -8.86 37.43 25.56
N LYS A 130 -10.05 38.00 25.82
CA LYS A 130 -11.12 37.24 26.47
C LYS A 130 -11.67 36.21 25.49
N ASP A 131 -11.85 34.98 25.95
CA ASP A 131 -12.47 33.93 25.13
C ASP A 131 -13.99 34.12 25.06
N PRO A 132 -14.57 34.36 23.87
CA PRO A 132 -16.02 34.50 23.71
C PRO A 132 -16.82 33.30 24.24
N ALA A 133 -16.24 32.10 24.29
CA ALA A 133 -16.90 30.92 24.86
C ALA A 133 -17.23 31.07 26.36
N GLY A 134 -16.52 31.94 27.09
CA GLY A 134 -16.78 32.23 28.51
C GLY A 134 -17.91 33.24 28.75
N GLY A 135 -18.50 33.81 27.70
CA GLY A 135 -19.59 34.79 27.80
C GLY A 135 -19.25 36.00 28.69
N ALA A 136 -20.22 36.44 29.50
CA ALA A 136 -20.04 37.59 30.41
C ALA A 136 -18.94 37.38 31.47
N HIS A 137 -18.54 36.13 31.72
CA HIS A 137 -17.51 35.75 32.69
C HIS A 137 -16.17 35.38 32.02
N ALA A 138 -16.02 35.68 30.73
CA ALA A 138 -14.82 35.36 29.97
C ALA A 138 -13.56 35.96 30.62
N VAL A 139 -12.67 35.07 31.04
CA VAL A 139 -11.34 35.42 31.53
C VAL A 139 -10.38 35.59 30.34
N PRO A 140 -9.39 36.50 30.44
CA PRO A 140 -8.35 36.61 29.42
C PRO A 140 -7.59 35.28 29.27
N THR A 141 -7.53 34.75 28.05
CA THR A 141 -6.72 33.60 27.67
C THR A 141 -5.63 34.02 26.70
N THR A 142 -4.56 33.23 26.65
CA THR A 142 -3.44 33.46 25.74
C THR A 142 -3.66 32.69 24.45
N TYR A 143 -3.50 33.35 23.32
CA TYR A 143 -3.60 32.75 22.00
C TYR A 143 -2.23 32.70 21.33
N ALA A 144 -1.95 31.59 20.66
CA ALA A 144 -0.74 31.37 19.89
C ALA A 144 -1.05 31.12 18.41
N PRO A 145 -0.19 31.55 17.48
CA PRO A 145 -0.42 31.38 16.05
C PRO A 145 -0.37 29.89 15.67
N ILE A 146 -1.43 29.40 15.02
CA ILE A 146 -1.59 27.98 14.67
C ILE A 146 -0.45 27.49 13.78
N TYR A 147 0.08 28.35 12.90
CA TYR A 147 1.20 28.04 12.02
C TYR A 147 2.42 27.47 12.78
N TYR A 148 2.81 28.08 13.91
CA TYR A 148 3.93 27.56 14.70
C TYR A 148 3.53 26.38 15.59
N LEU A 149 2.28 26.36 16.07
CA LEU A 149 1.77 25.21 16.81
C LEU A 149 1.83 23.95 15.95
N GLN A 150 1.44 24.02 14.67
CA GLN A 150 1.48 22.86 13.78
C GLN A 150 2.89 22.29 13.62
N GLN A 151 3.90 23.16 13.50
CA GLN A 151 5.31 22.74 13.41
C GLN A 151 5.78 22.05 14.68
N ILE A 152 5.51 22.66 15.84
CA ILE A 152 5.93 22.12 17.14
C ILE A 152 5.25 20.78 17.40
N ILE A 153 3.94 20.69 17.15
CA ILE A 153 3.13 19.49 17.37
C ILE A 153 3.54 18.37 16.41
N GLY A 154 3.84 18.72 15.14
CA GLY A 154 4.42 17.78 14.19
C GLY A 154 5.78 17.23 14.64
N ALA A 155 6.66 18.09 15.18
CA ALA A 155 7.94 17.67 15.74
C ALA A 155 7.82 16.81 17.00
N LEU A 156 6.66 16.85 17.69
CA LEU A 156 6.31 15.94 18.78
C LEU A 156 5.77 14.58 18.29
N GLY A 157 5.80 14.32 16.97
CA GLY A 157 5.29 13.08 16.38
C GLY A 157 3.76 13.00 16.32
N ILE A 158 3.08 14.14 16.49
CA ILE A 158 1.61 14.23 16.41
C ILE A 158 1.28 14.81 15.04
N GLU A 159 0.65 14.01 14.20
CA GLU A 159 0.12 14.46 12.92
C GLU A 159 -0.98 15.47 13.17
N ASN A 160 -0.93 16.61 12.49
CA ASN A 160 -1.92 17.64 12.72
C ASN A 160 -2.07 18.57 11.51
N ASN A 161 -3.31 19.00 11.25
CA ASN A 161 -3.64 19.88 10.15
C ASN A 161 -4.68 20.94 10.55
N TRP A 162 -4.46 22.17 10.06
CA TRP A 162 -5.40 23.27 10.15
C TRP A 162 -6.09 23.48 8.80
N ASP A 163 -7.40 23.31 8.77
CA ASP A 163 -8.25 23.72 7.65
C ASP A 163 -8.75 25.16 7.92
N GLY A 164 -8.18 26.12 7.19
CA GLY A 164 -8.54 27.53 7.31
C GLY A 164 -9.92 27.90 6.76
N GLN A 165 -10.56 27.04 5.96
CA GLN A 165 -11.91 27.27 5.43
C GLN A 165 -12.98 26.74 6.39
N LEU A 166 -12.74 25.56 6.97
CA LEU A 166 -13.64 24.95 7.96
C LEU A 166 -13.35 25.40 9.40
N HIS A 167 -12.26 26.14 9.61
CA HIS A 167 -11.73 26.50 10.92
C HIS A 167 -11.56 25.26 11.83
N TYR A 168 -11.01 24.20 11.26
CA TYR A 168 -10.87 22.91 11.91
C TYR A 168 -9.39 22.58 12.13
N TRP A 169 -9.01 22.28 13.37
CA TRP A 169 -7.72 21.72 13.71
C TRP A 169 -7.90 20.26 14.13
N GLY A 170 -7.31 19.33 13.38
CA GLY A 170 -7.24 17.92 13.74
C GLY A 170 -5.83 17.56 14.21
N ALA A 171 -5.73 16.77 15.27
CA ALA A 171 -4.49 16.16 15.76
C ALA A 171 -4.69 14.66 15.97
N THR A 172 -3.67 13.87 15.63
CA THR A 172 -3.67 12.42 15.74
C THR A 172 -2.25 11.92 16.04
N THR A 173 -2.07 11.09 17.07
CA THR A 173 -0.80 10.35 17.28
C THR A 173 -0.97 8.93 16.76
N PRO A 174 -0.08 8.40 15.91
CA PRO A 174 -0.19 7.00 15.51
C PRO A 174 -0.12 6.03 16.69
N LEU A 175 -1.01 5.03 16.69
CA LEU A 175 -1.05 4.03 17.75
C LEU A 175 0.06 2.99 17.52
N VAL A 176 1.05 2.91 18.41
CA VAL A 176 2.15 1.95 18.27
C VAL A 176 1.99 0.77 19.24
N VAL A 177 1.78 -0.43 18.69
CA VAL A 177 1.73 -1.69 19.44
C VAL A 177 3.11 -2.33 19.41
N LYS A 178 3.81 -2.30 20.56
CA LYS A 178 5.17 -2.85 20.71
C LYS A 178 5.23 -4.19 21.43
N LYS A 179 4.14 -4.61 22.08
CA LYS A 179 4.07 -5.89 22.80
C LYS A 179 2.62 -6.31 23.03
N GLY A 180 2.38 -7.61 22.96
CA GLY A 180 1.11 -8.21 23.33
C GLY A 180 0.01 -7.89 22.33
N THR A 181 -1.22 -7.87 22.84
CA THR A 181 -2.43 -7.73 22.04
C THR A 181 -3.04 -6.35 22.22
N TYR A 182 -3.40 -5.70 21.13
CA TYR A 182 -4.27 -4.53 21.09
C TYR A 182 -5.65 -4.91 20.55
N GLY A 183 -6.70 -4.32 21.12
CA GLY A 183 -8.10 -4.54 20.76
C GLY A 183 -8.86 -5.41 21.75
N VAL A 184 -10.17 -5.56 21.55
CA VAL A 184 -11.05 -6.21 22.52
C VAL A 184 -10.86 -7.73 22.53
N LEU A 185 -10.82 -8.31 23.74
CA LEU A 185 -10.56 -9.75 23.91
C LEU A 185 -11.77 -10.62 23.54
N SER A 186 -12.99 -10.13 23.75
CA SER A 186 -14.22 -10.85 23.41
C SER A 186 -15.43 -9.92 23.29
N GLY A 187 -16.43 -10.36 22.52
CA GLY A 187 -17.80 -9.81 22.57
C GLY A 187 -18.02 -8.45 21.90
N GLY A 188 -17.10 -7.94 21.08
CA GLY A 188 -17.29 -6.68 20.36
C GLY A 188 -16.20 -6.38 19.34
N THR A 189 -16.26 -5.19 18.75
CA THR A 189 -15.25 -4.61 17.86
C THR A 189 -14.91 -3.21 18.35
N GLU A 190 -13.63 -2.91 18.50
CA GLU A 190 -13.16 -1.56 18.81
C GLU A 190 -13.02 -0.74 17.52
N LYS A 191 -13.46 0.53 17.53
CA LYS A 191 -13.25 1.44 16.40
C LYS A 191 -12.07 2.36 16.70
N VAL A 192 -11.12 2.43 15.77
CA VAL A 192 -9.91 3.25 15.86
C VAL A 192 -9.82 4.13 14.62
N SER A 193 -9.90 5.45 14.78
CA SER A 193 -9.87 6.43 13.67
C SER A 193 -8.48 7.07 13.54
N GLN A 194 -7.46 6.23 13.37
CA GLN A 194 -6.05 6.63 13.25
C GLN A 194 -5.21 5.48 12.70
N ASP A 195 -4.00 5.80 12.25
CA ASP A 195 -3.03 4.80 11.81
C ASP A 195 -2.48 3.98 12.98
N ILE A 196 -2.23 2.68 12.73
CA ILE A 196 -1.69 1.73 13.71
C ILE A 196 -0.35 1.18 13.23
N PHE A 197 0.63 1.13 14.11
CA PHE A 197 1.97 0.58 13.89
C PHE A 197 2.18 -0.66 14.76
N LEU A 198 2.25 -1.82 14.14
CA LEU A 198 2.57 -3.09 14.78
C LEU A 198 4.09 -3.31 14.69
N SER A 199 4.84 -2.78 15.66
CA SER A 199 6.31 -2.72 15.61
C SER A 199 7.03 -3.68 16.57
N GLY A 200 6.29 -4.50 17.32
CA GLY A 200 6.85 -5.48 18.24
C GLY A 200 6.87 -6.89 17.67
N ASN A 201 7.78 -7.73 18.14
CA ASN A 201 7.73 -9.17 17.86
C ASN A 201 6.56 -9.82 18.63
N GLY A 202 5.75 -10.63 17.93
CA GLY A 202 4.63 -11.38 18.50
C GLY A 202 3.47 -10.47 18.92
N VAL A 203 3.31 -9.33 18.25
CA VAL A 203 2.19 -8.43 18.52
C VAL A 203 0.93 -8.87 17.79
N THR A 204 -0.21 -8.64 18.43
CA THR A 204 -1.52 -8.95 17.86
C THR A 204 -2.38 -7.69 17.81
N LEU A 205 -3.01 -7.44 16.68
CA LEU A 205 -4.15 -6.53 16.56
C LEU A 205 -5.40 -7.40 16.39
N GLN A 206 -6.40 -7.28 17.27
CA GLN A 206 -7.59 -8.12 17.19
C GLN A 206 -8.91 -7.41 17.41
N ASN A 207 -9.95 -7.82 16.67
CA ASN A 207 -11.31 -7.30 16.80
C ASN A 207 -11.35 -5.76 16.70
N VAL A 208 -10.65 -5.20 15.71
CA VAL A 208 -10.56 -3.74 15.50
C VAL A 208 -11.06 -3.36 14.11
N GLU A 209 -11.84 -2.29 14.03
CA GLU A 209 -12.15 -1.56 12.79
C GLU A 209 -11.26 -0.31 12.76
N VAL A 210 -10.29 -0.30 11.84
CA VAL A 210 -9.30 0.77 11.67
C VAL A 210 -9.74 1.67 10.52
N ASP A 211 -10.10 2.90 10.85
CA ASP A 211 -10.28 3.98 9.89
C ASP A 211 -8.97 4.75 9.72
N GLY A 212 -8.04 4.10 9.02
CA GLY A 212 -6.64 4.49 8.87
C GLY A 212 -5.82 3.38 8.22
N ASN A 213 -4.51 3.54 8.17
CA ASN A 213 -3.58 2.51 7.71
C ASN A 213 -3.08 1.64 8.87
N VAL A 214 -2.68 0.41 8.55
CA VAL A 214 -2.00 -0.48 9.49
C VAL A 214 -0.61 -0.83 8.94
N TYR A 215 0.44 -0.37 9.62
CA TYR A 215 1.82 -0.67 9.30
C TYR A 215 2.29 -1.87 10.13
N VAL A 216 2.80 -2.90 9.48
CA VAL A 216 3.22 -4.15 10.11
C VAL A 216 4.73 -4.30 9.96
N ASP A 217 5.45 -4.12 11.06
CA ASP A 217 6.92 -4.11 11.12
C ASP A 217 7.43 -4.81 12.39
N PRO A 218 7.18 -6.12 12.58
CA PRO A 218 7.64 -6.84 13.77
C PRO A 218 9.17 -7.04 13.81
N GLY A 219 9.89 -6.60 12.77
CA GLY A 219 11.31 -6.81 12.55
C GLY A 219 11.59 -8.05 11.69
N ALA A 220 12.79 -8.13 11.12
CA ALA A 220 13.21 -9.21 10.19
C ALA A 220 13.17 -10.64 10.77
N ASN A 221 13.05 -10.78 12.10
CA ASN A 221 12.89 -12.07 12.79
C ASN A 221 11.60 -12.12 13.62
N GLY A 222 10.73 -11.12 13.49
CA GLY A 222 9.52 -11.02 14.26
C GLY A 222 8.30 -11.56 13.53
N THR A 223 7.24 -11.76 14.30
CA THR A 223 5.92 -12.11 13.80
C THR A 223 4.86 -11.10 14.24
N ALA A 224 3.77 -11.00 13.48
CA ALA A 224 2.61 -10.18 13.83
C ALA A 224 1.32 -10.87 13.37
N THR A 225 0.25 -10.67 14.14
CA THR A 225 -1.07 -11.23 13.83
C THR A 225 -2.10 -10.11 13.77
N LEU A 226 -2.89 -10.09 12.69
CA LEU A 226 -4.13 -9.34 12.60
C LEU A 226 -5.28 -10.35 12.63
N SER A 227 -6.15 -10.29 13.62
CA SER A 227 -7.25 -11.24 13.80
C SER A 227 -8.60 -10.53 13.87
N ASN A 228 -9.51 -10.83 12.95
CA ASN A 228 -10.83 -10.18 12.84
C ASN A 228 -10.71 -8.64 12.79
N VAL A 229 -9.90 -8.16 11.84
CA VAL A 229 -9.59 -6.73 11.67
C VAL A 229 -10.17 -6.24 10.35
N THR A 230 -10.84 -5.09 10.38
CA THR A 230 -11.26 -4.38 9.15
C THR A 230 -10.45 -3.10 9.01
N VAL A 231 -9.86 -2.86 7.83
CA VAL A 231 -9.04 -1.67 7.54
C VAL A 231 -9.62 -0.93 6.34
N THR A 232 -10.02 0.33 6.51
CA THR A 232 -10.56 1.16 5.42
C THR A 232 -9.44 1.72 4.53
N GLY A 233 -8.28 2.03 5.13
CA GLY A 233 -7.05 2.42 4.46
C GLY A 233 -6.30 1.22 3.89
N LYS A 234 -4.97 1.21 4.07
CA LYS A 234 -4.10 0.13 3.61
C LYS A 234 -3.49 -0.65 4.75
N ILE A 235 -3.20 -1.93 4.51
CA ILE A 235 -2.21 -2.66 5.29
C ILE A 235 -0.87 -2.56 4.57
N VAL A 236 0.19 -2.19 5.27
CA VAL A 236 1.55 -2.08 4.73
C VAL A 236 2.47 -2.99 5.52
N VAL A 237 2.93 -4.08 4.89
CA VAL A 237 3.87 -5.02 5.50
C VAL A 237 5.30 -4.59 5.17
N LEU A 238 6.07 -4.23 6.19
CA LEU A 238 7.41 -3.63 6.07
C LEU A 238 8.53 -4.62 6.40
N SER A 239 8.28 -5.58 7.29
CA SER A 239 9.24 -6.64 7.61
C SER A 239 8.55 -7.86 8.23
N GLY A 240 9.33 -8.92 8.42
CA GLY A 240 8.90 -10.14 9.08
C GLY A 240 9.93 -11.24 8.91
N ALA A 241 9.77 -12.32 9.69
CA ALA A 241 10.46 -13.58 9.46
C ALA A 241 9.80 -14.45 8.37
N ASN A 242 10.33 -15.65 8.18
CA ASN A 242 9.62 -16.72 7.49
C ASN A 242 8.41 -17.19 8.35
N HIS A 243 7.23 -17.40 7.74
CA HIS A 243 5.93 -17.62 8.42
C HIS A 243 5.58 -16.59 9.49
N SER A 244 5.60 -15.29 9.16
CA SER A 244 5.60 -14.24 10.19
C SER A 244 4.36 -13.36 10.26
N ILE A 245 3.68 -13.11 9.15
CA ILE A 245 2.56 -12.19 9.12
C ILE A 245 1.28 -12.99 8.93
N HIS A 246 0.43 -13.00 9.94
CA HIS A 246 -0.84 -13.73 9.91
C HIS A 246 -2.01 -12.77 9.78
N LEU A 247 -2.77 -12.90 8.69
CA LEU A 247 -3.99 -12.16 8.41
C LEU A 247 -5.18 -13.14 8.53
N ASP A 248 -5.75 -13.24 9.73
CA ASP A 248 -6.85 -14.15 10.05
C ASP A 248 -8.18 -13.39 10.19
N GLY A 249 -9.14 -13.63 9.30
CA GLY A 249 -10.39 -12.88 9.26
C GLY A 249 -10.22 -11.37 9.01
N VAL A 250 -9.25 -11.00 8.17
CA VAL A 250 -8.95 -9.61 7.83
C VAL A 250 -9.73 -9.16 6.60
N THR A 251 -10.36 -7.99 6.66
CA THR A 251 -10.96 -7.31 5.50
C THR A 251 -10.18 -6.04 5.19
N ALA A 252 -9.60 -5.95 3.99
CA ALA A 252 -8.85 -4.77 3.54
C ALA A 252 -8.92 -4.61 2.02
N ASN A 253 -9.03 -3.37 1.55
CA ASN A 253 -9.03 -3.06 0.12
C ASN A 253 -7.65 -3.24 -0.52
N THR A 254 -6.59 -2.94 0.22
CA THR A 254 -5.21 -2.98 -0.28
C THR A 254 -4.24 -3.46 0.79
N VAL A 255 -3.35 -4.37 0.38
CA VAL A 255 -2.18 -4.80 1.15
C VAL A 255 -0.94 -4.55 0.31
N ASP A 256 -0.03 -3.70 0.79
CA ASP A 256 1.24 -3.42 0.14
C ASP A 256 2.35 -4.18 0.89
N VAL A 257 3.14 -4.99 0.18
CA VAL A 257 4.20 -5.82 0.75
C VAL A 257 5.57 -5.29 0.32
N HIS A 258 6.24 -4.62 1.25
CA HIS A 258 7.52 -3.91 1.09
C HIS A 258 8.55 -4.48 2.07
N THR A 259 9.17 -5.62 1.74
CA THR A 259 10.12 -6.24 2.67
C THR A 259 11.58 -6.09 2.25
N SER A 260 12.44 -5.92 3.24
CA SER A 260 13.91 -5.97 3.12
C SER A 260 14.52 -7.34 3.46
N SER A 261 13.69 -8.35 3.76
CA SER A 261 14.07 -9.73 4.08
C SER A 261 13.06 -10.72 3.50
N PRO A 262 13.37 -12.02 3.40
CA PRO A 262 12.36 -13.02 3.08
C PRO A 262 11.21 -12.98 4.07
N ILE A 263 9.97 -13.02 3.58
CA ILE A 263 8.77 -13.06 4.43
C ILE A 263 7.76 -14.09 3.92
N ASP A 264 6.85 -14.44 4.81
CA ASP A 264 5.64 -15.16 4.47
C ASP A 264 4.43 -14.44 5.08
N VAL A 265 3.44 -14.20 4.24
CA VAL A 265 2.15 -13.61 4.60
C VAL A 265 1.10 -14.70 4.45
N ASP A 266 0.56 -15.15 5.58
CA ASP A 266 -0.48 -16.16 5.65
C ASP A 266 -1.85 -15.50 5.79
N VAL A 267 -2.74 -15.80 4.86
CA VAL A 267 -4.13 -15.32 4.80
C VAL A 267 -5.03 -16.49 5.14
N SER A 268 -5.81 -16.33 6.21
CA SER A 268 -6.64 -17.39 6.76
C SER A 268 -7.98 -16.88 7.30
N GLY A 269 -8.77 -17.78 7.88
CA GLY A 269 -10.14 -17.51 8.30
C GLY A 269 -11.04 -17.13 7.11
N ASN A 270 -11.93 -16.17 7.35
CA ASN A 270 -12.80 -15.55 6.35
C ASN A 270 -12.19 -14.27 5.75
N SER A 271 -10.86 -14.15 5.71
CA SER A 271 -10.18 -12.98 5.17
C SER A 271 -10.62 -12.66 3.73
N ALA A 272 -10.81 -11.38 3.45
CA ALA A 272 -11.21 -10.85 2.16
C ALA A 272 -10.32 -9.66 1.79
N LEU A 273 -9.33 -9.92 0.94
CA LEU A 273 -8.38 -8.91 0.49
C LEU A 273 -8.72 -8.48 -0.94
N GLY A 274 -8.76 -7.17 -1.17
CA GLY A 274 -8.95 -6.59 -2.50
C GLY A 274 -7.71 -6.80 -3.36
N THR A 275 -6.73 -5.90 -3.28
CA THR A 275 -5.49 -5.97 -4.04
C THR A 275 -4.29 -6.17 -3.12
N VAL A 276 -3.43 -7.14 -3.44
CA VAL A 276 -2.14 -7.33 -2.78
C VAL A 276 -1.04 -6.94 -3.76
N ASN A 277 -0.28 -5.89 -3.44
CA ASN A 277 0.84 -5.44 -4.26
C ASN A 277 2.16 -5.94 -3.67
N ILE A 278 2.92 -6.67 -4.46
CA ILE A 278 4.27 -7.12 -4.11
C ILE A 278 5.26 -6.10 -4.67
N LEU A 279 5.83 -5.31 -3.78
CA LEU A 279 6.64 -4.11 -4.07
C LEU A 279 8.08 -4.28 -3.58
N SER A 280 8.50 -5.52 -3.31
CA SER A 280 9.83 -5.86 -2.80
C SER A 280 10.82 -6.02 -3.96
N THR A 281 11.93 -5.30 -3.92
CA THR A 281 12.76 -5.04 -5.11
C THR A 281 13.93 -6.00 -5.30
N GLU A 282 14.42 -6.59 -4.21
CA GLU A 282 15.65 -7.39 -4.22
C GLU A 282 15.37 -8.89 -4.36
N ALA A 283 16.18 -9.60 -5.16
CA ALA A 283 15.99 -11.02 -5.44
C ALA A 283 16.07 -11.93 -4.19
N GLN A 284 16.78 -11.48 -3.17
CA GLN A 284 16.96 -12.14 -1.88
C GLN A 284 15.78 -11.92 -0.92
N ASN A 285 14.85 -11.03 -1.24
CA ASN A 285 13.68 -10.72 -0.41
C ASN A 285 12.46 -11.49 -0.91
N ALA A 286 12.58 -12.82 -0.99
CA ALA A 286 11.50 -13.67 -1.46
C ALA A 286 10.23 -13.48 -0.63
N VAL A 287 9.10 -13.40 -1.30
CA VAL A 287 7.78 -13.26 -0.67
C VAL A 287 7.00 -14.53 -0.91
N THR A 288 6.61 -15.20 0.17
CA THR A 288 5.53 -16.19 0.10
C THR A 288 4.23 -15.49 0.47
N LEU A 289 3.24 -15.62 -0.40
CA LEU A 289 1.85 -15.32 -0.07
C LEU A 289 1.14 -16.68 0.00
N ASN A 290 0.62 -17.03 1.17
CA ASN A 290 -0.11 -18.26 1.38
C ASN A 290 -1.56 -17.94 1.72
N VAL A 291 -2.51 -18.41 0.92
CA VAL A 291 -3.94 -18.28 1.25
C VAL A 291 -4.46 -19.64 1.69
N THR A 292 -4.40 -19.88 2.99
CA THR A 292 -4.89 -21.10 3.62
C THR A 292 -6.42 -21.17 3.56
N SER A 293 -7.09 -20.04 3.83
CA SER A 293 -8.53 -19.86 3.60
C SER A 293 -8.86 -18.37 3.41
N GLY A 294 -10.04 -18.07 2.86
CA GLY A 294 -10.41 -16.71 2.49
C GLY A 294 -10.23 -16.44 1.00
N SER A 295 -10.01 -15.19 0.62
CA SER A 295 -9.87 -14.80 -0.78
C SER A 295 -8.99 -13.57 -0.99
N VAL A 296 -8.30 -13.55 -2.13
CA VAL A 296 -7.55 -12.41 -2.64
C VAL A 296 -8.03 -12.11 -4.05
N THR A 297 -8.54 -10.90 -4.30
CA THR A 297 -9.12 -10.54 -5.60
C THR A 297 -8.03 -10.34 -6.65
N ASN A 298 -7.03 -9.52 -6.35
CA ASN A 298 -5.89 -9.26 -7.23
C ASN A 298 -4.58 -9.43 -6.46
N VAL A 299 -3.60 -10.08 -7.07
CA VAL A 299 -2.19 -10.00 -6.65
C VAL A 299 -1.41 -9.36 -7.79
N ASN A 300 -0.64 -8.32 -7.51
CA ASN A 300 0.22 -7.67 -8.49
C ASN A 300 1.68 -7.87 -8.09
N ALA A 301 2.42 -8.67 -8.88
CA ALA A 301 3.87 -8.79 -8.77
C ALA A 301 4.52 -7.63 -9.53
N LEU A 302 4.75 -6.52 -8.82
CA LEU A 302 5.19 -5.25 -9.43
C LEU A 302 6.71 -5.11 -9.52
N ASP A 303 7.45 -5.91 -8.73
CA ASP A 303 8.91 -5.85 -8.69
C ASP A 303 9.56 -7.25 -8.70
N ASN A 304 10.89 -7.31 -8.75
CA ASN A 304 11.64 -8.50 -9.15
C ASN A 304 11.92 -9.51 -8.04
N ALA A 305 11.48 -9.26 -6.80
CA ALA A 305 11.55 -10.28 -5.75
C ALA A 305 10.81 -11.57 -6.18
N PRO A 306 11.38 -12.76 -5.94
CA PRO A 306 10.67 -14.01 -6.14
C PRO A 306 9.36 -14.03 -5.34
N LEU A 307 8.28 -14.41 -5.99
CA LEU A 307 6.96 -14.55 -5.39
C LEU A 307 6.52 -16.01 -5.45
N THR A 308 6.22 -16.61 -4.31
CA THR A 308 5.58 -17.92 -4.23
C THR A 308 4.13 -17.76 -3.80
N LEU A 309 3.21 -18.31 -4.59
CA LEU A 309 1.77 -18.33 -4.35
C LEU A 309 1.35 -19.71 -3.87
N ALA A 310 1.21 -19.84 -2.54
CA ALA A 310 0.79 -21.06 -1.88
C ALA A 310 -0.71 -21.02 -1.51
N GLY A 311 -1.31 -22.19 -1.32
CA GLY A 311 -2.72 -22.29 -0.95
C GLY A 311 -3.69 -21.99 -2.10
N GLN A 312 -4.87 -21.47 -1.79
CA GLN A 312 -5.96 -21.28 -2.76
C GLN A 312 -6.79 -20.03 -2.46
N GLY A 313 -7.55 -19.54 -3.44
CA GLY A 313 -8.41 -18.36 -3.25
C GLY A 313 -7.92 -17.10 -3.98
N TYR A 314 -6.89 -17.24 -4.82
CA TYR A 314 -6.47 -16.21 -5.76
C TYR A 314 -7.41 -16.16 -6.97
N LYS A 315 -8.08 -15.02 -7.17
CA LYS A 315 -8.87 -14.79 -8.39
C LYS A 315 -7.98 -14.40 -9.56
N THR A 316 -7.25 -13.30 -9.43
CA THR A 316 -6.38 -12.78 -10.48
C THR A 316 -4.99 -12.50 -9.94
N VAL A 317 -3.97 -12.91 -10.68
CA VAL A 317 -2.57 -12.61 -10.41
C VAL A 317 -1.97 -11.96 -11.65
N ASN A 318 -1.44 -10.75 -11.52
CA ASN A 318 -0.78 -10.01 -12.58
C ASN A 318 0.73 -10.01 -12.33
N ILE A 319 1.49 -10.47 -13.31
CA ILE A 319 2.95 -10.43 -13.31
C ILE A 319 3.41 -9.23 -14.14
N GLU A 320 3.73 -8.16 -13.43
CA GLU A 320 4.16 -6.87 -14.00
C GLU A 320 5.67 -6.63 -13.84
N SER A 321 6.39 -7.61 -13.30
CA SER A 321 7.84 -7.62 -13.16
C SER A 321 8.51 -8.70 -14.00
N ALA A 322 9.84 -8.61 -14.16
CA ALA A 322 10.65 -9.66 -14.79
C ALA A 322 11.08 -10.75 -13.79
N GLY A 323 10.53 -10.72 -12.57
CA GLY A 323 10.83 -11.68 -11.51
C GLY A 323 10.35 -13.09 -11.81
N THR A 324 10.65 -14.00 -10.87
CA THR A 324 10.11 -15.36 -10.88
C THR A 324 8.84 -15.40 -10.04
N VAL A 325 7.76 -15.93 -10.61
CA VAL A 325 6.54 -16.26 -9.88
C VAL A 325 6.33 -17.76 -9.90
N GLU A 326 6.31 -18.34 -8.71
CA GLU A 326 6.05 -19.76 -8.46
C GLU A 326 4.62 -19.94 -7.97
N VAL A 327 3.87 -20.82 -8.62
CA VAL A 327 2.54 -21.23 -8.22
C VAL A 327 2.69 -22.60 -7.56
N ALA A 328 2.61 -22.62 -6.23
CA ALA A 328 2.63 -23.83 -5.41
C ALA A 328 1.21 -24.32 -5.02
N GLY A 329 0.19 -23.50 -5.30
CA GLY A 329 -1.20 -23.74 -4.95
C GLY A 329 -2.16 -23.66 -6.15
N LYS A 330 -3.33 -23.02 -5.96
CA LYS A 330 -4.36 -22.88 -6.99
C LYS A 330 -4.67 -21.41 -7.30
N VAL A 331 -4.46 -21.02 -8.55
CA VAL A 331 -4.75 -19.68 -9.08
C VAL A 331 -5.81 -19.77 -10.17
N ALA A 332 -6.86 -18.95 -10.11
CA ALA A 332 -7.90 -18.97 -11.13
C ALA A 332 -7.42 -18.35 -12.45
N THR A 333 -6.88 -17.12 -12.40
CA THR A 333 -6.31 -16.43 -13.57
C THR A 333 -4.93 -15.86 -13.25
N LEU A 334 -3.96 -16.17 -14.10
CA LEU A 334 -2.60 -15.65 -14.05
C LEU A 334 -2.29 -14.92 -15.36
N THR A 335 -2.00 -13.62 -15.29
CA THR A 335 -1.69 -12.79 -16.46
C THR A 335 -0.24 -12.33 -16.40
N VAL A 336 0.52 -12.65 -17.44
CA VAL A 336 1.92 -12.22 -17.62
C VAL A 336 1.96 -10.99 -18.52
N VAL A 337 2.30 -9.84 -17.96
CA VAL A 337 2.30 -8.55 -18.68
C VAL A 337 3.71 -8.13 -19.10
N LYS A 338 4.70 -8.38 -18.24
CA LYS A 338 6.07 -7.88 -18.39
C LYS A 338 6.97 -8.84 -19.17
N PRO A 339 7.80 -8.33 -20.11
CA PRO A 339 8.84 -9.12 -20.75
C PRO A 339 9.84 -9.77 -19.77
N GLY A 340 10.31 -10.96 -20.10
CA GLY A 340 11.34 -11.69 -19.35
C GLY A 340 10.86 -12.39 -18.08
N ALA A 341 9.58 -12.30 -17.74
CA ALA A 341 9.03 -12.97 -16.57
C ALA A 341 9.18 -14.50 -16.66
N LYS A 342 9.44 -15.13 -15.50
CA LYS A 342 9.50 -16.59 -15.36
C LYS A 342 8.34 -17.06 -14.51
N VAL A 343 7.59 -18.03 -15.03
CA VAL A 343 6.51 -18.69 -14.30
C VAL A 343 6.88 -20.14 -14.03
N ILE A 344 6.67 -20.58 -12.79
CA ILE A 344 6.82 -21.97 -12.37
C ILE A 344 5.47 -22.43 -11.83
N VAL A 345 4.97 -23.59 -12.28
CA VAL A 345 3.76 -24.23 -11.74
C VAL A 345 4.18 -25.59 -11.19
N ASP A 346 4.08 -25.75 -9.87
CA ASP A 346 4.53 -26.96 -9.19
C ASP A 346 3.66 -28.18 -9.46
N ALA A 347 4.19 -29.38 -9.17
CA ALA A 347 3.55 -30.65 -9.52
C ALA A 347 2.11 -30.83 -9.00
N ASN A 348 1.77 -30.22 -7.86
CA ASN A 348 0.44 -30.28 -7.25
C ASN A 348 -0.35 -28.97 -7.38
N ALA A 349 0.19 -28.01 -8.14
CA ALA A 349 -0.41 -26.72 -8.36
C ALA A 349 -1.31 -26.72 -9.59
N SER A 350 -2.26 -25.77 -9.62
CA SER A 350 -3.14 -25.58 -10.77
C SER A 350 -3.36 -24.11 -11.10
N VAL A 351 -3.36 -23.82 -12.40
CA VAL A 351 -3.73 -22.51 -12.95
C VAL A 351 -4.93 -22.72 -13.88
N GLY A 352 -6.03 -22.00 -13.65
CA GLY A 352 -7.17 -22.04 -14.55
C GLY A 352 -6.80 -21.46 -15.91
N THR A 353 -6.67 -20.14 -15.98
CA THR A 353 -6.21 -19.45 -17.20
C THR A 353 -4.85 -18.82 -16.97
N LEU A 354 -3.86 -19.19 -17.78
CA LEU A 354 -2.58 -18.50 -17.89
C LEU A 354 -2.58 -17.71 -19.19
N GLN A 355 -2.65 -16.39 -19.09
CA GLN A 355 -2.63 -15.48 -20.24
C GLN A 355 -1.29 -14.75 -20.32
N VAL A 356 -0.66 -14.77 -21.49
CA VAL A 356 0.53 -13.96 -21.80
C VAL A 356 0.10 -12.79 -22.67
N ALA A 357 0.24 -11.58 -22.14
CA ALA A 357 -0.22 -10.36 -22.80
C ALA A 357 0.59 -10.04 -24.06
N LYS A 358 -0.02 -9.30 -24.99
CA LYS A 358 0.60 -8.87 -26.25
C LYS A 358 1.94 -8.15 -26.09
N THR A 359 2.11 -7.44 -24.97
CA THR A 359 3.31 -6.66 -24.63
C THR A 359 4.45 -7.51 -24.08
N ALA A 360 4.17 -8.74 -23.63
CA ALA A 360 5.15 -9.62 -23.04
C ALA A 360 6.00 -10.31 -24.11
N THR A 361 7.30 -10.48 -23.86
CA THR A 361 8.23 -11.20 -24.75
C THR A 361 9.24 -11.97 -23.91
N GLY A 362 9.80 -13.07 -24.44
CA GLY A 362 10.84 -13.83 -23.75
C GLY A 362 10.35 -14.52 -22.47
N ILE A 363 9.09 -14.95 -22.45
CA ILE A 363 8.47 -15.59 -21.29
C ILE A 363 8.85 -17.07 -21.23
N SER A 364 9.26 -17.52 -20.05
CA SER A 364 9.57 -18.92 -19.76
C SER A 364 8.57 -19.47 -18.75
N ILE A 365 7.91 -20.57 -19.11
CA ILE A 365 6.98 -21.31 -18.25
C ILE A 365 7.56 -22.71 -17.99
N VAL A 366 7.74 -23.04 -16.72
CA VAL A 366 8.04 -24.40 -16.26
C VAL A 366 6.77 -24.96 -15.63
N ASN A 367 6.06 -25.82 -16.35
CA ASN A 367 4.82 -26.42 -15.86
C ASN A 367 5.07 -27.87 -15.45
N ASN A 368 4.99 -28.14 -14.15
CA ASN A 368 4.99 -29.49 -13.59
C ASN A 368 3.60 -29.91 -13.09
N GLY A 369 2.68 -28.95 -12.89
CA GLY A 369 1.30 -29.16 -12.45
C GLY A 369 0.29 -29.18 -13.59
N SER A 370 -0.85 -28.50 -13.41
CA SER A 370 -1.90 -28.42 -14.43
C SER A 370 -2.26 -26.98 -14.80
N ILE A 371 -2.39 -26.71 -16.10
CA ILE A 371 -2.92 -25.46 -16.65
C ILE A 371 -4.16 -25.79 -17.49
N ASP A 372 -5.33 -25.25 -17.15
CA ASP A 372 -6.54 -25.55 -17.92
C ASP A 372 -6.50 -24.86 -19.29
N THR A 373 -6.16 -23.58 -19.33
CA THR A 373 -6.06 -22.79 -20.57
C THR A 373 -4.78 -21.95 -20.57
N LEU A 374 -3.94 -22.14 -21.59
CA LEU A 374 -2.78 -21.32 -21.87
C LEU A 374 -3.03 -20.45 -23.11
N GLU A 375 -3.20 -19.15 -22.92
CA GLU A 375 -3.40 -18.19 -24.01
C GLU A 375 -2.15 -17.33 -24.20
N ASN A 376 -1.50 -17.46 -25.36
CA ASN A 376 -0.42 -16.56 -25.75
C ASN A 376 -0.89 -15.53 -26.77
N ASP A 377 -1.11 -14.29 -26.32
CA ASP A 377 -1.40 -13.16 -27.20
C ASP A 377 -0.14 -12.38 -27.61
N ALA A 378 1.05 -12.78 -27.12
CA ALA A 378 2.32 -12.18 -27.52
C ALA A 378 2.65 -12.47 -28.98
N SER A 379 3.40 -11.57 -29.59
CA SER A 379 3.91 -11.72 -30.96
C SER A 379 4.98 -12.81 -31.12
N ILE A 380 5.57 -13.26 -30.01
CA ILE A 380 6.65 -14.24 -29.96
C ILE A 380 6.15 -15.49 -29.23
N ALA A 381 6.66 -16.66 -29.64
CA ALA A 381 6.35 -17.90 -28.97
C ALA A 381 6.83 -17.90 -27.50
N VAL A 382 5.97 -18.37 -26.60
CA VAL A 382 6.32 -18.63 -25.19
C VAL A 382 7.09 -19.94 -25.10
N THR A 383 8.13 -19.99 -24.26
CA THR A 383 8.87 -21.23 -24.00
C THR A 383 8.17 -22.00 -22.88
N LEU A 384 7.67 -23.20 -23.21
CA LEU A 384 7.03 -24.10 -22.26
C LEU A 384 7.92 -25.35 -22.05
N THR A 385 8.18 -25.67 -20.80
CA THR A 385 8.93 -26.85 -20.35
C THR A 385 8.26 -27.50 -19.14
N GLY A 386 8.75 -28.67 -18.71
CA GLY A 386 8.22 -29.41 -17.56
C GLY A 386 7.35 -30.60 -17.97
N SER A 387 6.88 -31.36 -16.98
CA SER A 387 6.11 -32.60 -17.17
C SER A 387 4.60 -32.47 -16.92
N GLY A 388 4.14 -31.24 -16.66
CA GLY A 388 2.75 -30.94 -16.33
C GLY A 388 1.81 -30.99 -17.54
N THR A 389 0.52 -30.83 -17.28
CA THR A 389 -0.53 -30.85 -18.30
C THR A 389 -0.96 -29.44 -18.68
N VAL A 390 -1.27 -29.25 -19.96
CA VAL A 390 -1.98 -28.08 -20.48
C VAL A 390 -3.19 -28.58 -21.25
N THR A 391 -4.40 -28.29 -20.77
CA THR A 391 -5.64 -28.88 -21.34
C THR A 391 -6.03 -28.20 -22.65
N SER A 392 -5.94 -26.87 -22.72
CA SER A 392 -6.21 -26.07 -23.91
C SER A 392 -5.11 -25.04 -24.12
N SER A 393 -4.75 -24.78 -25.38
CA SER A 393 -3.76 -23.76 -25.69
C SER A 393 -4.11 -22.96 -26.95
N LYS A 394 -3.73 -21.69 -26.94
CA LYS A 394 -3.95 -20.73 -28.04
C LYS A 394 -2.69 -19.88 -28.24
N GLY A 395 -2.37 -19.56 -29.49
CA GLY A 395 -1.19 -18.76 -29.85
C GLY A 395 0.07 -19.60 -30.06
N SER A 396 1.19 -18.94 -30.36
CA SER A 396 2.45 -19.64 -30.64
C SER A 396 3.13 -20.10 -29.34
N ILE A 397 3.38 -21.40 -29.22
CA ILE A 397 4.06 -22.00 -28.05
C ILE A 397 5.20 -22.87 -28.54
N SER A 398 6.39 -22.68 -27.96
CA SER A 398 7.57 -23.50 -28.22
C SER A 398 7.78 -24.45 -27.06
N THR A 399 7.70 -25.75 -27.32
CA THR A 399 8.03 -26.77 -26.32
C THR A 399 9.52 -27.07 -26.37
N GLY A 400 10.22 -26.84 -25.26
CA GLY A 400 11.62 -27.22 -25.14
C GLY A 400 11.74 -28.73 -25.27
N GLY A 401 12.56 -29.23 -26.20
CA GLY A 401 12.67 -30.64 -26.54
C GLY A 401 12.89 -31.55 -25.33
N SER A 402 11.81 -32.17 -24.86
CA SER A 402 11.81 -33.40 -24.08
C SER A 402 10.51 -34.14 -24.41
N SER A 403 10.62 -35.05 -25.36
CA SER A 403 9.59 -36.01 -25.72
C SER A 403 9.27 -36.92 -24.52
N ASN A 404 8.04 -36.88 -24.01
CA ASN A 404 7.29 -38.09 -23.70
C ASN A 404 5.79 -37.78 -23.52
N GLY A 405 4.93 -38.41 -24.31
CA GLY A 405 3.48 -38.48 -24.04
C GLY A 405 2.55 -37.79 -25.03
N THR A 406 2.69 -38.02 -26.33
CA THR A 406 1.55 -37.94 -27.25
C THR A 406 0.50 -38.99 -26.87
N GLY A 407 -0.66 -38.55 -26.41
CA GLY A 407 -1.89 -39.33 -26.34
C GLY A 407 -3.04 -38.48 -26.87
N GLY A 408 -3.29 -38.57 -28.18
CA GLY A 408 -4.34 -37.81 -28.84
C GLY A 408 -5.74 -38.40 -28.64
N ASN A 409 -6.72 -37.50 -28.43
CA ASN A 409 -8.08 -37.46 -28.99
C ASN A 409 -8.71 -36.18 -28.40
N GLY A 410 -9.38 -35.25 -29.08
CA GLY A 410 -9.92 -35.09 -30.42
C GLY A 410 -10.94 -33.93 -30.29
N GLY A 411 -10.99 -33.00 -31.23
CA GLY A 411 -11.92 -31.88 -31.14
C GLY A 411 -11.72 -30.82 -32.23
N SER A 412 -12.20 -31.12 -33.43
CA SER A 412 -12.32 -30.16 -34.53
C SER A 412 -13.65 -29.41 -34.43
N THR A 413 -13.60 -28.08 -34.34
CA THR A 413 -14.54 -27.05 -34.83
C THR A 413 -13.81 -25.71 -34.65
N GLY A 414 -13.74 -24.71 -35.51
CA GLY A 414 -14.32 -24.36 -36.81
C GLY A 414 -14.19 -22.83 -36.93
N GLY A 415 -13.79 -22.29 -38.09
CA GLY A 415 -13.79 -20.83 -38.30
C GLY A 415 -12.93 -20.31 -39.46
N SER A 416 -13.43 -20.47 -40.69
CA SER A 416 -12.90 -19.82 -41.90
C SER A 416 -13.26 -18.34 -42.01
N SER A 417 -12.34 -17.53 -42.55
CA SER A 417 -12.54 -16.50 -43.59
C SER A 417 -11.16 -15.94 -43.96
N GLY A 418 -10.73 -15.64 -45.18
CA GLY A 418 -11.27 -15.67 -46.54
C GLY A 418 -10.20 -15.01 -47.43
N GLY A 419 -10.02 -15.45 -48.68
CA GLY A 419 -9.04 -14.82 -49.58
C GLY A 419 -8.70 -15.66 -50.81
N SER A 420 -9.40 -15.38 -51.90
CA SER A 420 -9.47 -16.07 -53.18
C SER A 420 -8.32 -15.71 -54.15
N SER A 421 -7.85 -16.69 -54.92
CA SER A 421 -7.54 -16.66 -56.38
C SER A 421 -6.75 -17.93 -56.71
N GLY A 422 -7.18 -18.89 -57.53
CA GLY A 422 -7.79 -18.75 -58.85
C GLY A 422 -6.73 -19.14 -59.90
N GLY A 423 -6.79 -20.35 -60.45
CA GLY A 423 -5.83 -20.80 -61.47
C GLY A 423 -5.91 -22.29 -61.79
N SER A 424 -6.93 -22.68 -62.54
CA SER A 424 -7.12 -24.01 -63.12
C SER A 424 -6.17 -24.27 -64.29
N SER A 425 -5.66 -25.50 -64.43
CA SER A 425 -5.74 -26.28 -65.69
C SER A 425 -5.09 -27.65 -65.53
N GLY A 426 -5.92 -28.70 -65.60
CA GLY A 426 -5.50 -30.02 -66.01
C GLY A 426 -5.50 -30.11 -67.54
N GLY A 427 -4.65 -30.96 -68.10
CA GLY A 427 -4.60 -31.24 -69.54
C GLY A 427 -3.85 -32.54 -69.81
N SER A 428 -4.55 -33.48 -70.43
CA SER A 428 -4.21 -34.88 -70.61
C SER A 428 -3.36 -35.17 -71.86
N SER A 429 -2.63 -36.30 -71.78
CA SER A 429 -2.38 -37.32 -72.81
C SER A 429 -2.23 -36.96 -74.31
N GLY A 430 -1.08 -37.37 -74.86
CA GLY A 430 -1.00 -38.29 -76.01
C GLY A 430 -1.08 -37.71 -77.42
N GLY A 431 -0.10 -38.03 -78.27
CA GLY A 431 -0.22 -37.86 -79.72
C GLY A 431 1.10 -37.77 -80.47
N SER A 432 1.35 -38.79 -81.29
CA SER A 432 2.59 -39.11 -82.00
C SER A 432 2.88 -38.27 -83.26
N SER A 433 4.15 -38.40 -83.69
CA SER A 433 4.66 -38.51 -85.08
C SER A 433 5.11 -37.24 -85.84
N GLY A 434 6.37 -37.31 -86.30
CA GLY A 434 6.74 -36.97 -87.68
C GLY A 434 7.80 -35.89 -87.87
N GLY A 435 8.98 -36.27 -88.39
CA GLY A 435 9.65 -35.48 -89.44
C GLY A 435 11.09 -35.03 -89.19
N SER A 436 12.01 -35.66 -89.91
CA SER A 436 13.47 -35.44 -90.02
C SER A 436 13.98 -34.04 -90.39
N SER A 437 15.15 -33.71 -89.87
CA SER A 437 16.36 -33.18 -90.58
C SER A 437 17.46 -33.05 -89.50
N GLY A 438 18.76 -33.35 -89.67
CA GLY A 438 19.59 -33.49 -90.85
C GLY A 438 20.88 -32.66 -90.65
N GLY A 439 21.92 -33.26 -90.05
CA GLY A 439 23.34 -33.00 -90.35
C GLY A 439 24.07 -31.76 -89.78
N SER A 440 25.12 -32.03 -88.98
CA SER A 440 26.46 -31.38 -89.02
C SER A 440 27.39 -32.16 -88.07
N SER A 441 28.37 -32.92 -88.56
CA SER A 441 29.81 -32.57 -88.65
C SER A 441 30.35 -31.94 -87.35
N GLY A 442 31.26 -32.53 -86.58
CA GLY A 442 32.48 -33.23 -86.98
C GLY A 442 33.68 -32.27 -86.80
N GLY A 443 34.56 -32.55 -85.84
CA GLY A 443 35.77 -31.76 -85.62
C GLY A 443 36.47 -32.05 -84.30
N SER A 444 37.39 -33.03 -84.35
CA SER A 444 38.63 -33.24 -83.57
C SER A 444 38.66 -33.00 -82.06
#